data_AF-A0A2D6JMW8-F1
#
_entry.id   AF-A0A2D6JMW8-F1
#
_cell.length_a   1.000
_cell.length_b   1.000
_cell.length_c   1.000
_cell.angle_alpha   90.00
_cell.angle_beta   90.00
_cell.angle_gamma   90.00
#
_symmetry.space_group_name_H-M   'P 1'
#
loop_
_entity.id
_entity.type
_entity.pdbx_description
1 polymer ?
#
loop_
_entity_poly.entity_id
_entity_poly.type
_entity_poly.pdbx_seq_one_letter_code
_entity_poly.pdbx_strand_id
1 'polypeptide(L)'
;MKSNFNLLFDIFDHCILMEDLSDLTPELFAKAVAEQYIEAIQKEGMIIPQASYHMLLASISEETLNIYRKKSYGFYDLKAYQKSVIHKISENDF
;
A
#
# COMPACT_ATOMS: atom_id res chain seq x y z
N MET A 1 -10.87 -15.17 -4.58
CA MET A 1 -9.64 -14.38 -4.83
C MET A 1 -9.68 -13.20 -3.86
N LYS A 2 -8.69 -13.05 -2.97
CA LYS A 2 -8.53 -11.78 -2.23
C LYS A 2 -8.11 -10.74 -3.26
N SER A 3 -8.80 -9.60 -3.33
CA SER A 3 -8.41 -8.50 -4.22
C SER A 3 -7.01 -8.03 -3.85
N ASN A 4 -6.12 -7.79 -4.82
CA ASN A 4 -4.74 -7.33 -4.61
C ASN A 4 -4.67 -6.07 -3.72
N PHE A 5 -5.74 -5.28 -3.65
CA PHE A 5 -5.85 -4.16 -2.72
C PHE A 5 -5.80 -4.55 -1.25
N ASN A 6 -6.36 -5.70 -0.87
CA ASN A 6 -6.29 -6.19 0.51
C ASN A 6 -4.86 -6.53 0.90
N LEU A 7 -4.03 -6.95 -0.06
CA LEU A 7 -2.63 -7.30 0.20
C LEU A 7 -1.81 -6.07 0.62
N LEU A 8 -2.01 -4.91 -0.01
CA LEU A 8 -1.30 -3.68 0.38
C LEU A 8 -1.65 -3.25 1.81
N PHE A 9 -2.93 -3.29 2.17
CA PHE A 9 -3.36 -2.96 3.54
C PHE A 9 -2.86 -3.98 4.57
N ASP A 10 -2.89 -5.28 4.23
CA ASP A 10 -2.37 -6.35 5.10
C ASP A 10 -0.87 -6.17 5.36
N ILE A 11 -0.08 -5.83 4.32
CA ILE A 11 1.37 -5.55 4.45
C ILE A 11 1.61 -4.27 5.25
N PHE A 12 0.87 -3.20 4.97
CA PHE A 12 0.97 -1.94 5.69
C PHE A 12 0.73 -2.14 7.19
N ASP A 13 -0.35 -2.84 7.56
CA ASP A 13 -0.69 -3.10 8.96
C ASP A 13 0.35 -4.01 9.63
N HIS A 14 0.95 -4.95 8.90
CA HIS A 14 2.05 -5.75 9.43
C HIS A 14 3.30 -4.89 9.69
N CYS A 15 3.72 -4.07 8.72
CA CYS A 15 4.93 -3.26 8.81
C CYS A 15 4.83 -2.23 9.94
N ILE A 16 3.70 -1.54 10.07
CA ILE A 16 3.52 -0.50 11.09
C ILE A 16 3.45 -1.06 12.53
N LEU A 17 3.18 -2.35 12.68
CA LEU A 17 3.20 -3.05 13.99
C LEU A 17 4.58 -3.64 14.31
N MET A 18 5.41 -3.91 13.30
CA MET A 18 6.71 -4.56 13.44
C MET A 18 7.87 -3.56 13.50
N GLU A 19 7.75 -2.41 12.84
CA GLU A 19 8.81 -1.40 12.81
C GLU A 19 8.79 -0.49 14.03
N ASP A 20 9.98 -0.28 14.61
CA ASP A 20 10.22 0.84 15.50
C ASP A 20 10.28 2.11 14.63
N LEU A 21 9.13 2.79 14.50
CA LEU A 21 8.94 3.96 13.65
C LEU A 21 9.72 5.20 14.12
N SER A 22 10.47 5.11 15.22
CA SER A 22 11.16 6.24 15.83
C SER A 22 12.23 6.88 14.93
N ASP A 23 12.84 6.10 14.02
CA ASP A 23 13.91 6.56 13.12
C ASP A 23 13.55 6.54 11.62
N LEU A 24 12.34 6.10 11.25
CA LEU A 24 11.94 5.97 9.85
C LEU A 24 11.03 7.13 9.41
N THR A 25 11.44 7.89 8.39
CA THR A 25 10.55 8.92 7.83
C THR A 25 9.33 8.26 7.16
N PRO A 26 8.16 8.92 7.13
CA PRO A 26 6.97 8.39 6.45
C PRO A 26 7.22 7.98 4.98
N GLU A 27 8.10 8.69 4.29
CA GLU A 27 8.48 8.40 2.91
C GLU A 27 9.32 7.12 2.79
N LEU A 28 10.25 6.88 3.73
CA LEU A 28 11.03 5.66 3.79
C LEU A 28 10.15 4.46 4.16
N PHE A 29 9.25 4.64 5.12
CA PHE A 29 8.22 3.65 5.47
C PHE A 29 7.37 3.27 4.24
N ALA A 30 6.85 4.27 3.54
CA ALA A 30 5.98 4.06 2.39
C ALA A 30 6.69 3.30 1.26
N LYS A 31 7.97 3.62 1.03
CA LYS A 31 8.80 2.91 0.05
C LYS A 31 9.03 1.44 0.45
N ALA A 32 9.36 1.17 1.71
CA ALA A 32 9.62 -0.19 2.19
C ALA A 32 8.38 -1.09 2.06
N VAL A 33 7.20 -0.58 2.43
CA VAL A 33 5.92 -1.29 2.24
C VAL A 33 5.63 -1.53 0.76
N ALA A 34 5.90 -0.55 -0.11
CA ALA A 34 5.71 -0.70 -1.55
C ALA A 34 6.62 -1.76 -2.16
N GLU A 35 7.89 -1.82 -1.74
CA GLU A 35 8.83 -2.88 -2.13
C GLU A 35 8.32 -4.27 -1.69
N GLN A 36 7.88 -4.41 -0.43
CA GLN A 36 7.29 -5.67 0.05
C GLN A 36 6.03 -6.09 -0.71
N TYR A 37 5.16 -5.13 -1.05
CA TYR A 37 3.98 -5.39 -1.88
C TYR A 37 4.36 -5.92 -3.26
N ILE A 38 5.33 -5.27 -3.92
CA ILE A 38 5.80 -5.68 -5.25
C ILE A 38 6.45 -7.07 -5.19
N GLU A 39 7.25 -7.36 -4.17
CA GLU A 39 7.81 -8.69 -3.96
C GLU A 39 6.72 -9.75 -3.74
N ALA A 40 5.66 -9.42 -2.98
CA ALA A 40 4.57 -10.34 -2.69
C ALA A 40 3.81 -10.72 -3.98
N ILE A 41 3.46 -9.74 -4.81
CA ILE A 41 2.77 -10.03 -6.09
C ILE A 41 3.68 -10.76 -7.09
N GLN A 42 5.00 -10.53 -7.05
CA GLN A 42 5.96 -11.31 -7.85
C GLN A 42 6.02 -12.77 -7.41
N LYS A 43 5.96 -13.03 -6.10
CA LYS A 43 5.87 -14.40 -5.54
C LYS A 43 4.56 -15.11 -5.91
N GLU A 44 3.48 -14.37 -6.14
CA GLU A 44 2.21 -14.89 -6.67
C GLU A 44 2.25 -15.17 -8.18
N GLY A 45 3.38 -14.90 -8.85
CA GLY A 45 3.61 -15.21 -10.26
C GLY A 45 3.45 -14.02 -11.21
N MET A 46 3.26 -12.80 -10.68
CA MET A 46 3.21 -11.60 -11.52
C MET A 46 4.61 -11.21 -12.01
N ILE A 47 4.85 -11.28 -13.31
CA ILE A 47 6.10 -10.83 -13.92
C ILE A 47 6.01 -9.33 -14.18
N ILE A 48 6.86 -8.54 -13.53
CA ILE A 48 6.88 -7.08 -13.64
C ILE A 48 8.12 -6.66 -14.42
N PRO A 49 7.99 -6.12 -15.64
CA PRO A 49 9.10 -5.59 -16.39
C PRO A 49 9.79 -4.45 -15.64
N GLN A 50 11.11 -4.30 -15.79
CA GLN A 50 11.90 -3.32 -15.03
C GLN A 50 11.45 -1.87 -15.24
N ALA A 51 10.99 -1.51 -16.45
CA ALA A 51 10.41 -0.19 -16.72
C ALA A 51 9.12 0.05 -15.92
N SER A 52 8.29 -0.98 -15.78
CA SER A 52 7.04 -0.95 -15.00
C SER A 52 7.30 -0.99 -13.49
N TYR A 53 8.41 -1.58 -13.05
CA TYR A 53 8.78 -1.67 -11.63
C TYR A 53 8.88 -0.27 -11.00
N HIS A 54 9.62 0.65 -11.63
CA HIS A 54 9.80 1.98 -11.06
C HIS A 54 8.49 2.79 -11.02
N MET A 55 7.64 2.65 -12.04
CA MET A 55 6.33 3.30 -12.07
C MET A 55 5.41 2.73 -10.99
N LEU A 56 5.38 1.41 -10.84
CA LEU A 56 4.57 0.74 -9.83
C LEU A 56 5.06 1.09 -8.42
N LEU A 57 6.37 1.07 -8.20
CA LEU A 57 6.98 1.45 -6.92
C LEU A 57 6.60 2.88 -6.53
N ALA A 58 6.69 3.84 -7.46
CA ALA A 58 6.29 5.21 -7.20
C ALA A 58 4.80 5.33 -6.86
N SER A 59 3.92 4.69 -7.64
CA SER A 59 2.47 4.73 -7.42
C SER A 59 2.06 4.09 -6.10
N ILE A 60 2.61 2.92 -5.76
CA ILE A 60 2.29 2.23 -4.51
C ILE A 60 2.89 2.97 -3.32
N SER A 61 4.09 3.57 -3.45
CA SER A 61 4.67 4.40 -2.39
C SER A 61 3.80 5.63 -2.09
N GLU A 62 3.27 6.30 -3.12
CA GLU A 62 2.36 7.44 -2.96
C GLU A 62 1.06 7.03 -2.24
N GLU A 63 0.44 5.93 -2.67
CA GLU A 63 -0.77 5.43 -2.01
C GLU A 63 -0.49 5.02 -0.55
N THR A 64 0.65 4.37 -0.29
CA THR A 64 1.06 3.98 1.06
C THR A 64 1.28 5.19 1.96
N LEU A 65 1.90 6.25 1.44
CA LEU A 65 2.07 7.51 2.17
C LEU A 65 0.72 8.16 2.50
N ASN A 66 -0.25 8.09 1.58
CA ASN A 66 -1.60 8.56 1.84
C ASN A 66 -2.30 7.75 2.94
N ILE A 67 -2.14 6.42 2.95
CA ILE A 67 -2.63 5.54 4.02
C ILE A 67 -1.99 5.92 5.35
N TYR A 68 -0.66 6.07 5.38
CA TYR A 68 0.10 6.45 6.57
C TYR A 68 -0.39 7.77 7.17
N ARG A 69 -0.49 8.82 6.34
CA ARG A 69 -0.98 10.14 6.77
C ARG A 69 -2.38 10.03 7.37
N LYS A 70 -3.30 9.31 6.71
CA LYS A 70 -4.68 9.17 7.20
C LYS A 70 -4.78 8.41 8.52
N LYS A 71 -3.97 7.37 8.73
CA LYS A 71 -3.91 6.63 10.00
C LYS A 71 -3.36 7.51 11.12
N SER A 72 -2.25 8.22 10.86
CA SER A 72 -1.57 9.07 11.84
C SER A 72 -2.38 10.30 12.27
N TYR A 73 -3.20 10.88 11.38
CA TYR A 73 -4.06 12.00 11.74
C TYR A 73 -5.40 11.60 12.38
N GLY A 74 -5.63 10.30 12.64
CA GLY A 74 -6.85 9.81 13.31
C GLY A 74 -8.14 9.96 12.49
N PHE A 75 -8.04 10.24 11.18
CA PHE A 75 -9.20 10.62 10.38
C PHE A 75 -10.06 9.45 9.93
N TYR A 76 -9.56 8.21 9.85
CA TYR A 76 -10.36 7.06 9.43
C TYR A 76 -9.83 5.75 10.03
N ASP A 77 -10.72 4.94 10.60
CA ASP A 77 -10.48 3.50 10.77
C ASP A 77 -10.02 2.96 9.40
N LEU A 78 -8.87 2.29 9.35
CA LEU A 78 -8.25 1.82 8.11
C LEU A 78 -9.24 1.02 7.25
N LYS A 79 -10.15 0.28 7.91
CA LYS A 79 -11.23 -0.48 7.28
C LYS A 79 -12.25 0.41 6.54
N ALA A 80 -12.54 1.60 7.06
CA ALA A 80 -13.43 2.55 6.42
C ALA A 80 -12.75 3.21 5.20
N TYR A 81 -11.45 3.51 5.28
CA TYR A 81 -10.69 3.99 4.13
C TYR A 81 -10.61 2.94 3.02
N GLN A 82 -10.26 1.69 3.37
CA GLN A 82 -10.25 0.54 2.46
C GLN A 82 -11.58 0.40 1.70
N LYS A 83 -12.73 0.50 2.39
CA LYS A 83 -14.05 0.49 1.76
C LYS A 83 -14.24 1.64 0.76
N SER A 84 -13.80 2.86 1.10
CA SER A 84 -13.92 4.03 0.22
C SER A 84 -13.04 3.94 -1.04
N VAL A 85 -11.83 3.39 -0.91
CA VAL A 85 -10.92 3.19 -2.06
C VAL A 85 -11.48 2.13 -3.00
N ILE A 86 -11.95 1.00 -2.45
CA ILE A 86 -12.58 -0.06 -3.23
C ILE A 86 -13.82 0.48 -3.96
N HIS A 87 -14.63 1.33 -3.31
CA HIS A 87 -15.81 1.92 -3.93
C HIS A 87 -15.45 2.88 -5.07
N LYS A 88 -14.48 3.79 -4.88
CA LYS A 88 -14.01 4.71 -5.92
C LYS A 88 -13.48 4.01 -7.16
N ILE A 89 -12.86 2.85 -7.00
CA ILE A 89 -12.38 2.05 -8.13
C ILE A 89 -13.57 1.43 -8.87
N SER A 90 -14.57 0.91 -8.14
CA SER A 90 -15.77 0.35 -8.78
C SER A 90 -16.64 1.38 -9.50
N GLU A 91 -16.58 2.65 -9.08
CA GLU A 91 -17.32 3.74 -9.74
C GLU A 91 -16.64 4.24 -11.03
N ASN A 92 -15.33 4.00 -11.21
CA ASN A 92 -14.58 4.39 -12.41
C ASN A 92 -14.59 3.32 -13.52
N ASP A 93 -15.30 2.20 -13.32
CA ASP A 93 -15.47 1.11 -14.30
C ASP A 93 -16.77 1.25 -15.15
N PHE A 94 -17.37 2.45 -15.22
CA PHE A 94 -18.57 2.75 -16.04
C PHE A 94 -18.32 3.79 -17.14
#